data_AF-A0A358S789-F1
#
_entry.id   AF-A0A358S789-F1
#
_cell.length_a   1.000
_cell.length_b   1.000
_cell.length_c   1.000
_cell.angle_alpha   90.00
_cell.angle_beta   90.00
_cell.angle_gamma   90.00
#
_symmetry.space_group_name_H-M   'P 1'
#
loop_
_entity.id
_entity.type
_entity.pdbx_description
1 polymer ?
#
loop_
_entity_poly.entity_id
_entity_poly.type
_entity_poly.pdbx_seq_one_letter_code
_entity_poly.pdbx_strand_id
1 'polypeptide(L)'
;MDLIKTAFMELFAYSKKEWSLGGIIACIGGVFSAMVGGADILFFAVAFAMAADIFTGIYYGNILKIISSEKGIKGIHKKVGIWIMIAFANMVDIMLTEYFGIEGLIRGGAMFFYFGMEGLSLIENLAAAGIIVYEPLREKLIQIKEGNKKGPSVLEEIKKEVK
;
A
#
# COMPACT_ATOMS: atom_id res chain seq x y z
N MET A 1 -25.89 21.90 36.20
CA MET A 1 -25.50 22.06 34.78
C MET A 1 -24.00 22.33 34.64
N ASP A 2 -23.41 23.17 35.50
CA ASP A 2 -21.96 23.43 35.46
C ASP A 2 -21.11 22.24 35.87
N LEU A 3 -21.54 21.42 36.84
CA LEU A 3 -20.80 20.21 37.23
C LEU A 3 -20.68 19.20 36.07
N ILE A 4 -21.72 19.06 35.26
CA ILE A 4 -21.74 18.18 34.09
C ILE A 4 -20.84 18.76 32.99
N LYS A 5 -20.88 20.09 32.78
CA LYS A 5 -19.99 20.77 31.83
C LYS A 5 -18.52 20.65 32.25
N THR A 6 -18.21 20.82 33.52
CA THR A 6 -16.84 20.70 34.04
C THR A 6 -16.36 19.26 33.97
N ALA A 7 -17.16 18.27 34.39
CA ALA A 7 -16.81 16.86 34.27
C ALA A 7 -16.65 16.42 32.81
N PHE A 8 -17.49 16.92 31.90
CA PHE A 8 -17.37 16.65 30.46
C PHE A 8 -16.12 17.31 29.86
N MET A 9 -15.81 18.53 30.27
CA MET A 9 -14.58 19.23 29.86
C MET A 9 -13.33 18.61 30.46
N GLU A 10 -13.39 17.99 31.64
CA GLU A 10 -12.28 17.21 32.23
C GLU A 10 -12.11 15.84 31.55
N LEU A 11 -13.22 15.18 31.19
CA LEU A 11 -13.22 13.89 30.49
C LEU A 11 -12.73 14.00 29.04
N PHE A 12 -12.96 15.15 28.40
CA PHE A 12 -12.54 15.46 27.03
C PHE A 12 -11.65 16.70 26.95
N ALA A 13 -10.81 16.94 27.96
CA ALA A 13 -9.96 18.11 28.11
C ALA A 13 -8.85 18.22 27.05
N TYR A 14 -9.21 18.21 25.77
CA TYR A 14 -8.30 18.51 24.69
C TYR A 14 -8.02 20.01 24.70
N SER A 15 -6.74 20.37 24.83
CA SER A 15 -6.31 21.76 24.77
C SER A 15 -6.61 22.36 23.39
N LYS A 16 -6.73 23.69 23.30
CA LYS A 16 -6.92 24.39 22.02
C LYS A 16 -5.87 24.00 20.97
N LYS A 17 -4.64 23.67 21.40
CA LYS A 17 -3.56 23.20 20.53
C LYS A 17 -3.87 21.82 19.94
N GLU A 18 -4.42 20.91 20.73
CA GLU A 18 -4.72 19.55 20.30
C GLU A 18 -5.94 19.51 19.36
N TRP A 19 -6.96 20.34 19.60
CA TRP A 19 -8.05 20.57 18.65
C TRP A 19 -7.54 21.14 17.33
N SER A 20 -6.64 22.12 17.39
CA SER A 20 -6.03 22.70 16.18
C SER A 20 -5.22 21.66 15.41
N LEU A 21 -4.46 20.83 16.11
CA LEU A 21 -3.67 19.75 15.51
C LEU A 21 -4.58 18.69 14.86
N GLY A 22 -5.63 18.25 15.58
CA GLY A 22 -6.62 17.31 15.06
C GLY A 22 -7.32 17.84 13.82
N GLY A 23 -7.69 19.12 13.80
CA GLY A 23 -8.27 19.78 12.63
C GLY A 23 -7.34 19.78 11.42
N ILE A 24 -6.05 20.09 11.62
CA ILE A 24 -5.05 20.05 10.53
C ILE A 24 -4.90 18.63 9.98
N ILE A 25 -4.78 17.63 10.86
CA ILE A 25 -4.67 16.21 10.46
C ILE A 25 -5.92 15.77 9.69
N ALA A 26 -7.10 16.15 10.15
CA ALA A 26 -8.36 15.83 9.48
C ALA A 26 -8.45 16.47 8.09
N CYS A 27 -8.04 17.73 7.94
CA CYS A 27 -8.00 18.40 6.64
C CYS A 27 -7.03 17.70 5.67
N ILE A 28 -5.82 17.40 6.13
CA ILE A 28 -4.82 16.69 5.31
C ILE A 28 -5.32 15.30 4.94
N GLY A 29 -5.86 14.56 5.90
CA GLY A 29 -6.42 13.23 5.68
C GLY A 29 -7.62 13.24 4.73
N GLY A 30 -8.48 14.25 4.83
CA GLY A 30 -9.61 14.45 3.92
C GLY A 30 -9.17 14.70 2.48
N VAL A 31 -8.21 15.61 2.27
CA VAL A 31 -7.64 15.88 0.94
C VAL A 31 -6.96 14.63 0.39
N PHE A 32 -6.15 13.95 1.21
CA PHE A 32 -5.46 12.72 0.81
C PHE A 32 -6.46 11.61 0.43
N SER A 33 -7.50 11.40 1.24
CA SER A 33 -8.54 10.41 0.97
C SER A 33 -9.27 10.72 -0.34
N ALA A 34 -9.59 11.98 -0.60
CA ALA A 34 -10.20 12.41 -1.86
C ALA A 34 -9.28 12.15 -3.07
N MET A 35 -7.98 12.44 -2.95
CA MET A 35 -7.01 12.19 -4.02
C MET A 35 -6.87 10.70 -4.33
N VAL A 36 -6.78 9.87 -3.30
CA VAL A 36 -6.57 8.43 -3.45
C VAL A 36 -7.85 7.70 -3.86
N GLY A 37 -9.03 8.28 -3.66
CA GLY A 37 -10.31 7.70 -4.08
C GLY A 37 -11.10 7.02 -2.94
N GLY A 38 -10.78 7.33 -1.70
CA GLY A 38 -11.45 6.81 -0.50
C GLY A 38 -10.61 5.82 0.31
N ALA A 39 -11.13 5.44 1.48
CA ALA A 39 -10.55 4.47 2.40
C ALA A 39 -11.33 3.14 2.35
N ASP A 40 -11.28 2.47 1.19
CA ASP A 40 -11.91 1.17 0.97
C ASP A 40 -11.01 0.00 1.41
N ILE A 41 -11.48 -1.24 1.23
CA ILE A 41 -10.72 -2.43 1.61
C ILE A 41 -9.37 -2.53 0.88
N LEU A 42 -9.28 -2.05 -0.37
CA LEU A 42 -8.04 -2.08 -1.16
C LEU A 42 -7.04 -1.07 -0.60
N PHE A 43 -7.51 0.12 -0.23
CA PHE A 43 -6.70 1.11 0.48
C PHE A 43 -6.08 0.50 1.74
N PHE A 44 -6.89 -0.13 2.60
CA PHE A 44 -6.40 -0.76 3.83
C PHE A 44 -5.46 -1.93 3.56
N ALA A 45 -5.70 -2.73 2.51
CA ALA A 45 -4.82 -3.82 2.12
C ALA A 45 -3.42 -3.32 1.72
N VAL A 46 -3.34 -2.30 0.87
CA VAL A 46 -2.07 -1.69 0.45
C VAL A 46 -1.36 -1.05 1.65
N ALA A 47 -2.08 -0.27 2.48
CA ALA A 47 -1.53 0.35 3.66
C ALA A 47 -0.98 -0.69 4.66
N PHE A 48 -1.70 -1.78 4.88
CA PHE A 48 -1.26 -2.89 5.71
C PHE A 48 0.01 -3.54 5.15
N ALA A 49 0.04 -3.88 3.86
CA ALA A 49 1.21 -4.48 3.22
C ALA A 49 2.45 -3.58 3.35
N MET A 50 2.30 -2.27 3.13
CA MET A 50 3.37 -1.30 3.30
C MET A 50 3.88 -1.23 4.75
N ALA A 51 2.96 -1.19 5.72
CA ALA A 51 3.30 -1.13 7.13
C ALA A 51 4.03 -2.40 7.58
N ALA A 52 3.48 -3.58 7.25
CA ALA A 52 4.10 -4.87 7.53
C ALA A 52 5.49 -4.98 6.91
N ASP A 53 5.67 -4.51 5.67
CA ASP A 53 6.98 -4.48 5.00
C ASP A 53 7.98 -3.58 5.73
N ILE A 54 7.57 -2.39 6.19
CA ILE A 54 8.43 -1.50 6.98
C ILE A 54 8.81 -2.17 8.30
N PHE A 55 7.84 -2.72 9.02
CA PHE A 55 8.08 -3.38 10.31
C PHE A 55 9.02 -4.57 10.18
N THR A 56 8.77 -5.46 9.21
CA THR A 56 9.62 -6.64 8.98
C THR A 56 11.01 -6.25 8.47
N GLY A 57 11.10 -5.27 7.57
CA GLY A 57 12.36 -4.75 7.06
C GLY A 57 13.23 -4.13 8.15
N ILE A 58 12.64 -3.32 9.05
CA ILE A 58 13.35 -2.75 10.20
C ILE A 58 13.73 -3.83 11.20
N TYR A 59 12.79 -4.69 11.59
CA TYR A 59 13.00 -5.70 12.63
C TYR A 59 14.09 -6.70 12.23
N TYR A 60 13.94 -7.35 11.07
CA TYR A 60 14.90 -8.35 10.62
C TYR A 60 16.16 -7.72 10.03
N GLY A 61 16.06 -6.57 9.36
CA GLY A 61 17.22 -5.88 8.82
C GLY A 61 18.16 -5.35 9.89
N ASN A 62 17.65 -4.94 11.05
CA ASN A 62 18.47 -4.51 12.19
C ASN A 62 19.14 -5.69 12.90
N ILE A 63 18.42 -6.80 13.09
CA ILE A 63 18.98 -8.03 13.68
C ILE A 63 20.10 -8.59 12.80
N LEU A 64 19.93 -8.54 11.48
CA LEU A 64 20.93 -9.02 10.52
C LEU A 64 22.02 -7.98 10.21
N LYS A 65 21.96 -6.75 10.76
CA LYS A 65 22.85 -5.61 10.47
C LYS A 65 22.95 -5.23 8.97
N ILE A 66 21.91 -5.49 8.18
CA ILE A 66 21.95 -5.33 6.70
C ILE A 66 21.48 -3.93 6.26
N ILE A 67 20.91 -3.12 7.14
CA ILE A 67 20.35 -1.82 6.75
C ILE A 67 21.43 -0.72 6.77
N SER A 68 21.93 -0.37 5.58
CA SER A 68 22.47 0.97 5.39
C SER A 68 21.31 1.97 5.40
N SER A 69 21.47 3.12 6.07
CA SER A 69 20.45 4.18 6.13
C SER A 69 19.93 4.58 4.74
N GLU A 70 20.79 4.50 3.72
CA GLU A 70 20.47 4.75 2.33
C GLU A 70 19.41 3.80 1.76
N LYS A 71 19.45 2.51 2.11
CA LYS A 71 18.43 1.54 1.69
C LYS A 71 17.08 1.83 2.35
N GLY A 72 17.08 2.19 3.64
CA GLY A 72 15.87 2.55 4.38
C GLY A 72 15.17 3.79 3.79
N ILE A 73 15.94 4.84 3.49
CA ILE A 73 15.44 6.07 2.88
C ILE A 73 14.85 5.78 1.49
N LYS A 74 15.52 4.98 0.66
CA LYS A 74 15.00 4.54 -0.65
C LYS A 74 13.65 3.81 -0.53
N GLY A 75 13.49 2.97 0.50
CA GLY A 75 12.23 2.28 0.76
C GLY A 75 11.06 3.23 1.05
N ILE A 76 11.29 4.28 1.85
CA ILE A 76 10.27 5.29 2.16
C ILE A 76 9.91 6.10 0.92
N HIS A 77 10.89 6.56 0.13
CA HIS A 77 10.63 7.29 -1.11
C HIS A 77 9.78 6.50 -2.10
N LYS A 78 10.03 5.19 -2.23
CA LYS A 78 9.22 4.30 -3.08
C LYS A 78 7.75 4.31 -2.65
N LYS A 79 7.47 4.18 -1.35
CA LYS A 79 6.09 4.15 -0.82
C LYS A 79 5.33 5.46 -1.03
N VAL A 80 6.01 6.60 -0.93
CA VAL A 80 5.42 7.91 -1.31
C VAL A 80 5.06 7.93 -2.79
N GLY A 81 5.95 7.44 -3.66
CA GLY A 81 5.70 7.32 -5.10
C GLY A 81 4.48 6.44 -5.42
N ILE A 82 4.28 5.35 -4.68
CA ILE A 82 3.10 4.48 -4.84
C ILE A 82 1.80 5.26 -4.59
N TRP A 83 1.72 6.04 -3.50
CA TRP A 83 0.52 6.83 -3.22
C TRP A 83 0.25 7.90 -4.26
N ILE A 84 1.31 8.54 -4.79
CA ILE A 84 1.19 9.49 -5.91
C ILE A 84 0.60 8.80 -7.15
N MET A 85 1.10 7.61 -7.49
CA MET A 85 0.61 6.84 -8.64
C MET A 85 -0.84 6.36 -8.47
N ILE A 86 -1.24 5.97 -7.25
CA ILE A 86 -2.63 5.62 -6.94
C ILE A 86 -3.54 6.84 -7.05
N ALA A 87 -3.11 8.00 -6.53
CA ALA A 87 -3.87 9.25 -6.69
C ALA A 87 -4.04 9.62 -8.17
N PHE A 88 -2.99 9.47 -8.98
CA PHE A 88 -3.07 9.66 -10.42
C PHE A 88 -4.04 8.66 -11.08
N ALA A 89 -3.98 7.37 -10.72
CA ALA A 89 -4.91 6.36 -11.20
C ALA A 89 -6.38 6.69 -10.87
N ASN A 90 -6.64 7.20 -9.67
CA ASN A 90 -7.97 7.66 -9.27
C ASN A 90 -8.42 8.88 -10.08
N MET A 91 -7.53 9.83 -10.38
CA MET A 91 -7.86 10.96 -11.28
C MET A 91 -8.25 10.48 -12.68
N VAL A 92 -7.56 9.44 -13.19
CA VAL A 92 -7.93 8.81 -14.47
C VAL A 92 -9.32 8.17 -14.37
N ASP A 93 -9.63 7.45 -13.29
CA ASP A 93 -10.96 6.86 -13.10
C ASP A 93 -12.07 7.91 -13.01
N ILE A 94 -11.82 9.05 -12.38
CA ILE A 94 -12.79 10.17 -12.35
C ILE A 94 -13.09 10.64 -13.78
N MET A 95 -12.06 10.79 -14.62
CA MET A 95 -12.25 11.15 -16.03
C MET A 95 -13.00 10.05 -16.80
N LEU A 96 -12.65 8.78 -16.58
CA LEU A 96 -13.31 7.65 -17.24
C LEU A 96 -14.78 7.51 -16.83
N THR A 97 -15.09 7.80 -15.57
CA THR A 97 -16.45 7.80 -15.05
C THR A 97 -17.27 8.90 -15.73
N GLU A 98 -16.73 10.12 -15.79
CA GLU A 98 -17.42 11.28 -16.37
C GLU A 98 -17.71 11.11 -17.87
N TYR A 99 -16.74 10.61 -18.65
CA TYR A 99 -16.86 10.55 -20.12
C TYR A 99 -17.39 9.22 -20.65
N PHE A 100 -17.19 8.11 -19.92
CA PHE A 100 -17.46 6.75 -20.40
C PHE A 100 -18.30 5.90 -19.44
N GLY A 101 -18.61 6.38 -18.23
CA GLY A 101 -19.36 5.62 -17.23
C GLY A 101 -18.61 4.40 -16.67
N ILE A 102 -17.27 4.37 -16.79
CA ILE A 102 -16.43 3.29 -16.27
C ILE A 102 -15.83 3.72 -14.93
N GLU A 103 -16.22 3.04 -13.86
CA GLU A 103 -15.83 3.40 -12.49
C GLU A 103 -14.72 2.49 -11.94
N GLY A 104 -13.73 3.09 -11.28
CA GLY A 104 -12.80 2.41 -10.36
C GLY A 104 -11.83 1.39 -10.97
N LEU A 105 -11.80 1.25 -12.29
CA LEU A 105 -11.04 0.22 -12.99
C LEU A 105 -9.53 0.42 -12.83
N ILE A 106 -9.05 1.65 -13.05
CA ILE A 106 -7.62 1.97 -13.09
C ILE A 106 -7.05 2.06 -11.68
N ARG A 107 -7.75 2.71 -10.75
CA ARG A 107 -7.40 2.76 -9.32
C ARG A 107 -7.37 1.37 -8.73
N GLY A 108 -8.41 0.56 -8.96
CA GLY A 108 -8.47 -0.82 -8.47
C GLY A 108 -7.28 -1.64 -8.98
N GLY A 109 -7.00 -1.57 -10.29
CA GLY A 109 -5.84 -2.23 -10.89
C GLY A 109 -4.50 -1.78 -10.30
N ALA A 110 -4.30 -0.47 -10.12
CA ALA A 110 -3.11 0.08 -9.50
C ALA A 110 -2.94 -0.38 -8.04
N MET A 111 -4.03 -0.37 -7.26
CA MET A 111 -4.03 -0.85 -5.88
C MET A 111 -3.65 -2.33 -5.79
N PHE A 112 -4.22 -3.19 -6.63
CA PHE A 112 -3.86 -4.63 -6.68
C PHE A 112 -2.41 -4.83 -7.09
N PHE A 113 -1.94 -4.10 -8.10
CA PHE A 113 -0.56 -4.15 -8.53
C PHE A 113 0.38 -3.79 -7.37
N TYR A 114 0.17 -2.64 -6.73
CA TYR A 114 1.02 -2.20 -5.62
C TYR A 114 0.88 -3.06 -4.37
N PHE A 115 -0.30 -3.61 -4.08
CA PHE A 115 -0.46 -4.60 -3.02
C PHE A 115 0.42 -5.83 -3.28
N GLY A 116 0.44 -6.36 -4.50
CA GLY A 116 1.34 -7.45 -4.89
C GLY A 116 2.81 -7.07 -4.78
N MET A 117 3.18 -5.85 -5.18
CA MET A 117 4.56 -5.35 -5.10
C MET A 117 5.07 -5.21 -3.67
N GLU A 118 4.23 -4.74 -2.75
CA GLU A 118 4.57 -4.63 -1.33
C GLU A 118 4.50 -5.99 -0.63
N GLY A 119 3.57 -6.86 -1.02
CA GLY A 119 3.51 -8.25 -0.59
C GLY A 119 4.77 -9.04 -0.98
N LEU A 120 5.32 -8.82 -2.18
CA LEU A 120 6.59 -9.44 -2.57
C LEU A 120 7.76 -8.97 -1.70
N SER A 121 7.83 -7.66 -1.41
CA SER A 121 8.85 -7.08 -0.52
C SER A 121 8.75 -7.68 0.90
N LEU A 122 7.53 -7.82 1.41
CA LEU A 122 7.26 -8.49 2.69
C LEU A 122 7.74 -9.95 2.68
N ILE A 123 7.40 -10.71 1.62
CA ILE A 123 7.84 -12.11 1.46
C ILE A 123 9.38 -12.19 1.40
N GLU A 124 10.06 -11.27 0.70
CA GLU A 124 11.52 -11.20 0.64
C GLU A 124 12.13 -10.95 2.03
N ASN A 125 11.55 -10.05 2.83
CA ASN A 125 11.99 -9.80 4.20
C ASN A 125 11.79 -11.01 5.12
N LEU A 126 10.64 -11.70 5.02
CA LEU A 126 10.35 -12.91 5.79
C LEU A 126 11.26 -14.08 5.41
N ALA A 127 11.50 -14.27 4.11
CA ALA A 127 12.42 -15.31 3.62
C ALA A 127 13.87 -15.05 4.10
N ALA A 128 14.33 -13.79 4.08
CA ALA A 128 15.62 -13.40 4.62
C ALA A 128 15.74 -13.65 6.14
N ALA A 129 14.61 -13.64 6.85
CA ALA A 129 14.52 -13.99 8.27
C ALA A 129 14.48 -15.50 8.55
N GLY A 130 14.48 -16.35 7.52
CA GLY A 130 14.38 -17.81 7.66
C GLY A 130 12.97 -18.33 7.88
N ILE A 131 11.94 -17.51 7.65
CA ILE A 131 10.54 -17.95 7.69
C ILE A 131 10.22 -18.66 6.38
N ILE A 132 9.60 -19.84 6.45
CA ILE A 132 9.15 -20.58 5.26
C ILE A 132 8.03 -19.77 4.60
N VAL A 133 8.25 -19.39 3.35
CA VAL A 133 7.28 -18.62 2.55
C VAL A 133 6.64 -19.50 1.47
N TYR A 134 5.46 -19.07 0.99
CA TYR A 134 4.77 -19.77 -0.08
C TYR A 134 5.39 -19.41 -1.44
N GLU A 135 6.35 -20.22 -1.89
CA GLU A 135 7.14 -19.98 -3.11
C GLU A 135 6.32 -19.75 -4.39
N PRO A 136 5.21 -20.49 -4.66
CA PRO A 136 4.42 -20.24 -5.87
C PRO A 136 3.89 -18.80 -5.96
N LEU A 137 3.53 -18.19 -4.83
CA LEU A 137 3.12 -16.78 -4.79
C LEU A 137 4.30 -15.85 -5.04
N ARG A 138 5.45 -16.12 -4.40
CA ARG A 138 6.67 -15.33 -4.60
C ARG A 138 7.07 -15.28 -6.07
N GLU A 139 7.12 -16.43 -6.73
CA GLU A 139 7.47 -16.54 -8.14
C GLU A 139 6.52 -15.76 -9.05
N LYS A 140 5.20 -15.86 -8.82
CA LYS A 140 4.21 -15.12 -9.61
C LYS A 140 4.34 -13.62 -9.45
N LEU A 141 4.60 -13.14 -8.22
CA LEU A 141 4.83 -11.72 -7.98
C LEU A 141 6.12 -11.21 -8.62
N ILE A 142 7.18 -12.04 -8.66
CA ILE A 142 8.41 -11.71 -9.38
C ILE A 142 8.14 -11.59 -10.89
N GLN A 143 7.38 -12.51 -11.48
CA GLN A 143 7.01 -12.44 -12.91
C GLN A 143 6.26 -11.14 -13.26
N ILE A 144 5.40 -10.67 -12.34
CA ILE A 144 4.71 -9.38 -12.48
C ILE A 144 5.71 -8.20 -12.37
N LYS A 145 6.60 -8.22 -11.39
CA LYS A 145 7.63 -7.18 -11.16
C LYS A 145 8.60 -7.03 -12.33
N GLU A 146 9.07 -8.15 -12.89
CA GLU A 146 10.06 -8.18 -13.96
C GLU A 146 9.46 -7.89 -15.35
N GLY A 147 8.13 -7.75 -15.44
CA GLY A 147 7.44 -7.50 -16.70
C GLY A 147 7.60 -8.69 -17.63
N ASN A 148 6.95 -9.81 -17.29
CA ASN A 148 6.70 -10.98 -18.14
C ASN A 148 7.76 -11.27 -19.22
N LYS A 149 9.03 -11.46 -18.82
CA LYS A 149 10.09 -11.86 -19.76
C LYS A 149 10.10 -13.36 -20.12
N LYS A 150 9.14 -14.15 -19.63
CA LYS A 150 8.86 -15.54 -20.04
C LYS A 150 7.64 -16.05 -19.25
N GLY A 151 6.44 -15.89 -19.79
CA GLY A 151 5.42 -16.92 -19.59
C GLY A 151 5.67 -18.02 -20.63
N PRO A 152 5.45 -19.32 -20.34
CA PRO A 152 5.31 -20.28 -21.42
C PRO A 152 4.19 -19.73 -22.31
N SER A 153 4.51 -19.44 -23.57
CA SER A 153 3.48 -19.04 -24.52
C SER A 153 2.42 -20.14 -24.50
N VAL A 154 1.15 -19.79 -24.54
CA VAL A 154 0.05 -20.77 -24.66
C VAL A 154 0.34 -21.76 -25.82
N LEU A 155 1.13 -21.35 -26.82
CA LEU A 155 1.66 -22.17 -27.90
C LEU A 155 2.62 -23.30 -27.48
N GLU A 156 3.34 -23.21 -26.35
CA GLU A 156 4.18 -24.28 -25.79
C GLU A 156 3.37 -25.34 -25.03
N GLU A 157 2.28 -24.93 -24.36
CA GLU A 157 1.32 -25.86 -23.76
C GLU A 157 0.52 -26.59 -24.84
N ILE A 158 0.02 -25.87 -25.85
CA ILE A 158 -0.65 -26.46 -27.02
C ILE A 158 0.28 -27.44 -27.75
N LYS A 159 1.58 -27.13 -27.90
CA LYS A 159 2.54 -28.05 -28.54
C LYS A 159 2.86 -29.30 -27.71
N LYS A 160 2.63 -29.29 -26.39
CA LYS A 160 2.77 -30.48 -25.54
C LYS A 160 1.54 -31.38 -25.59
N GLU A 161 0.35 -30.83 -25.80
CA GLU A 161 -0.88 -31.62 -25.96
C GLU A 161 -1.03 -32.22 -27.37
N VAL A 162 -0.39 -31.61 -28.38
CA VAL A 162 -0.44 -32.07 -29.77
C VAL A 162 0.68 -33.09 -30.10
N LYS A 163 1.42 -33.58 -29.09
CA LYS A 163 2.50 -34.56 -29.27
C LYS A 163 2.27 -35.81 -28.43
#